data_AF-A0AAF1AFJ0-F1
#
_entry.id   AF-A0AAF1AFJ0-F1
#
_cell.length_a   1.000
_cell.length_b   1.000
_cell.length_c   1.000
_cell.angle_alpha   90.00
_cell.angle_beta   90.00
_cell.angle_gamma   90.00
#
_symmetry.space_group_name_H-M   'P 1'
#
loop_
_entity.id
_entity.type
_entity.pdbx_description
1 polymer ?
#
loop_
_entity_poly.entity_id
_entity_poly.type
_entity_poly.pdbx_seq_one_letter_code
_entity_poly.pdbx_strand_id
1 'polypeptide(L)'
;MTQGREPANVLFYEQGASWWWVAAGPAAAIAMLLIQMSVGLGFQWLVPTVFFVLVSGFVAIQVKAARIHTSVELTPTTLRQGAERIHIDDIVRVYPAPEGNEEHKWMSARALGELTGVPKGRTGIGVRLSNDRTAQAWARKHQQLRAQLVHLVDERIPPEPKS
;
A
#
# COMPACT_ATOMS: atom_id res chain seq x y z
N MET A 1 21.55 24.14 7.73
CA MET A 1 21.50 22.88 8.48
C MET A 1 20.49 21.96 7.81
N THR A 2 20.91 21.23 6.77
CA THR A 2 20.09 20.18 6.15
C THR A 2 20.16 18.97 7.06
N GLN A 3 19.12 18.72 7.86
CA GLN A 3 19.01 17.46 8.60
C GLN A 3 19.06 16.33 7.57
N GLY A 4 20.16 15.57 7.61
CA GLY A 4 20.24 14.29 6.92
C GLY A 4 19.10 13.44 7.42
N ARG A 5 18.25 13.00 6.49
CA ARG A 5 17.20 12.02 6.75
C ARG A 5 17.91 10.73 7.15
N GLU A 6 18.18 10.55 8.45
CA GLU A 6 18.46 9.21 8.96
C GLU A 6 17.32 8.33 8.44
N PRO A 7 17.60 7.18 7.81
CA PRO A 7 16.56 6.28 7.39
C PRO A 7 15.85 5.84 8.67
N ALA A 8 14.75 6.54 9.00
CA ALA A 8 13.88 6.18 10.11
C ALA A 8 13.63 4.68 9.98
N ASN A 9 14.13 3.90 10.93
CA ASN A 9 14.26 2.45 10.82
C ASN A 9 12.94 1.84 10.31
N VAL A 10 12.87 1.48 9.03
CA VAL A 10 11.59 1.06 8.43
C VAL A 10 11.32 -0.37 8.86
N LEU A 11 10.35 -0.55 9.75
CA LEU A 11 9.98 -1.84 10.33
C LEU A 11 9.11 -2.67 9.39
N PHE A 12 8.32 -2.00 8.53
CA PHE A 12 7.51 -2.66 7.52
C PHE A 12 7.32 -1.76 6.30
N TYR A 13 7.40 -2.33 5.10
CA TYR A 13 7.15 -1.61 3.86
C TYR A 13 6.38 -2.46 2.84
N GLU A 14 5.29 -1.90 2.31
CA GLU A 14 4.56 -2.42 1.16
C GLU A 14 4.48 -1.33 0.09
N GLN A 15 4.98 -1.63 -1.10
CA GLN A 15 5.10 -0.66 -2.18
C GLN A 15 3.77 -0.38 -2.93
N GLY A 16 2.79 -1.27 -2.84
CA GLY A 16 1.57 -1.22 -3.66
C GLY A 16 1.72 -1.96 -5.00
N ALA A 17 1.94 -1.22 -6.10
CA ALA A 17 2.08 -1.78 -7.46
C ALA A 17 3.54 -1.78 -7.95
N SER A 18 3.88 -2.73 -8.83
CA SER A 18 5.22 -2.84 -9.42
C SER A 18 5.36 -2.00 -10.70
N TRP A 19 6.49 -1.31 -10.87
CA TRP A 19 6.78 -0.59 -12.13
C TRP A 19 7.03 -1.54 -13.31
N TRP A 20 7.28 -2.82 -13.05
CA TRP A 20 7.39 -3.86 -14.06
C TRP A 20 6.18 -3.93 -15.02
N TRP A 21 4.98 -3.55 -14.55
CA TRP A 21 3.81 -3.52 -15.42
C TRP A 21 3.93 -2.51 -16.57
N VAL A 22 4.73 -1.45 -16.44
CA VAL A 22 4.96 -0.48 -17.52
C VAL A 22 5.67 -1.10 -18.72
N ALA A 23 6.34 -2.25 -18.53
CA ALA A 23 6.90 -3.05 -19.62
C ALA A 23 5.84 -3.57 -20.62
N ALA A 24 4.55 -3.53 -20.26
CA ALA A 24 3.44 -3.81 -21.17
C ALA A 24 3.44 -2.88 -22.40
N GLY A 25 3.92 -1.64 -22.28
CA GLY A 25 4.02 -0.72 -23.44
C GLY A 25 5.09 -1.13 -24.45
N PRO A 26 6.36 -1.38 -24.05
CA PRO A 26 7.34 -2.02 -24.92
C PRO A 26 6.82 -3.32 -25.54
N ALA A 27 6.17 -4.18 -24.75
CA ALA A 27 5.60 -5.43 -25.25
C ALA A 27 4.53 -5.20 -26.32
N ALA A 28 3.64 -4.22 -26.12
CA ALA A 28 2.62 -3.84 -27.09
C ALA A 28 3.23 -3.29 -28.39
N ALA A 29 4.28 -2.48 -28.29
CA ALA A 29 4.99 -1.94 -29.44
C ALA A 29 5.71 -3.04 -30.25
N ILE A 30 6.39 -3.96 -29.57
CA ILE A 30 7.03 -5.14 -30.21
C ILE A 30 5.97 -5.99 -30.90
N ALA A 31 4.85 -6.29 -30.23
CA ALA A 31 3.76 -7.03 -30.84
C ALA A 31 3.23 -6.34 -32.10
N MET A 32 3.06 -5.02 -32.06
CA MET A 32 2.57 -4.25 -33.21
C MET A 32 3.56 -4.25 -34.39
N LEU A 33 4.87 -4.23 -34.10
CA LEU A 33 5.92 -4.34 -35.12
C LEU A 33 5.91 -5.72 -35.78
N LEU A 34 5.76 -6.79 -35.00
CA LEU A 34 5.65 -8.16 -35.53
C LEU A 34 4.43 -8.33 -36.45
N ILE A 35 3.30 -7.72 -36.07
CA ILE A 35 2.08 -7.74 -36.89
C ILE A 35 2.31 -7.04 -38.24
N GLN A 36 2.93 -5.85 -38.25
CA GLN A 36 3.22 -5.13 -39.50
C GLN A 36 4.12 -5.92 -40.45
N MET A 37 5.15 -6.58 -39.92
CA MET A 37 6.03 -7.45 -40.69
C MET A 37 5.27 -8.63 -41.29
N SER A 38 4.31 -9.19 -40.54
CA SER A 38 3.51 -10.35 -40.97
C SER A 38 2.51 -10.01 -42.07
N VAL A 39 1.96 -8.79 -42.06
CA VAL A 39 0.92 -8.33 -43.02
C VAL A 39 1.53 -7.68 -44.27
N GLY A 40 2.86 -7.51 -44.33
CA GLY A 40 3.53 -6.91 -45.49
C GLY A 40 3.34 -5.40 -45.60
N LEU A 41 2.93 -4.73 -44.51
CA LEU A 41 2.75 -3.27 -44.45
C LEU A 41 4.09 -2.48 -44.51
N GLY A 42 5.22 -3.18 -44.55
CA GLY A 42 6.54 -2.57 -44.43
C GLY A 42 6.84 -2.10 -43.01
N PHE A 43 7.97 -1.42 -42.84
CA PHE A 43 8.41 -0.93 -41.54
C PHE A 43 7.87 0.48 -41.28
N GLN A 44 6.86 0.63 -40.40
CA GLN A 44 6.31 1.94 -40.01
C GLN A 44 6.54 2.24 -38.52
N TRP A 45 7.47 3.13 -38.20
CA TRP A 45 7.81 3.49 -36.81
C TRP A 45 6.67 4.18 -36.04
N LEU A 46 5.77 4.87 -36.74
CA LEU A 46 4.72 5.67 -36.10
C LEU A 46 3.80 4.80 -35.24
N VAL A 47 3.30 3.69 -35.79
CA VAL A 47 2.26 2.89 -35.13
C VAL A 47 2.77 2.19 -33.86
N PRO A 48 3.91 1.47 -33.86
CA PRO A 48 4.48 0.88 -32.64
C PRO A 48 4.83 1.94 -31.59
N THR A 49 5.30 3.11 -32.02
CA THR A 49 5.62 4.22 -31.11
C THR A 49 4.37 4.76 -30.40
N VAL A 50 3.26 4.91 -31.13
CA VAL A 50 1.99 5.33 -30.52
C VAL A 50 1.50 4.29 -29.51
N PHE A 51 1.56 3.00 -29.84
CA PHE A 51 1.21 1.93 -28.90
C PHE A 51 2.10 1.94 -27.65
N PHE A 52 3.42 2.10 -27.84
CA PHE A 52 4.37 2.25 -26.73
C PHE A 52 3.94 3.39 -25.80
N VAL A 53 3.77 4.59 -26.34
CA VAL A 53 3.47 5.80 -25.54
C VAL A 53 2.13 5.67 -24.82
N LEU A 54 1.07 5.25 -25.53
CA LEU A 54 -0.27 5.16 -24.95
C LEU A 54 -0.34 4.10 -23.84
N VAL A 55 0.18 2.89 -24.10
CA VAL A 55 0.11 1.79 -23.14
C VAL A 55 1.04 2.04 -21.95
N SER A 56 2.30 2.45 -22.18
CA SER A 56 3.21 2.78 -21.08
C SER A 56 2.72 3.95 -20.26
N GLY A 57 2.24 5.02 -20.90
CA GLY A 57 1.71 6.20 -20.21
C GLY A 57 0.51 5.85 -19.32
N PHE A 58 -0.45 5.13 -19.88
CA PHE A 58 -1.64 4.72 -19.14
C PHE A 58 -1.31 3.80 -17.96
N VAL A 59 -0.49 2.77 -18.16
CA VAL A 59 -0.08 1.84 -17.09
C VAL A 59 0.78 2.56 -16.05
N ALA A 60 1.65 3.50 -16.44
CA ALA A 60 2.45 4.28 -15.52
C ALA A 60 1.58 5.11 -14.56
N ILE A 61 0.52 5.76 -15.07
CA ILE A 61 -0.44 6.50 -14.25
C ILE A 61 -1.13 5.56 -13.25
N GLN A 62 -1.60 4.39 -13.71
CA GLN A 62 -2.23 3.41 -12.82
C GLN A 62 -1.29 2.90 -11.73
N VAL A 63 -0.04 2.54 -12.08
CA VAL A 63 0.97 2.08 -11.12
C VAL A 63 1.28 3.18 -10.12
N LYS A 64 1.43 4.43 -10.57
CA LYS A 64 1.68 5.57 -9.68
C LYS A 64 0.52 5.77 -8.71
N ALA A 65 -0.73 5.77 -9.19
CA ALA A 65 -1.91 5.88 -8.34
C ALA A 65 -1.97 4.74 -7.31
N ALA A 66 -1.77 3.50 -7.75
CA ALA A 66 -1.75 2.35 -6.86
C ALA A 66 -0.62 2.43 -5.82
N ARG A 67 0.58 2.91 -6.19
CA ARG A 67 1.66 3.15 -5.23
C ARG A 67 1.33 4.24 -4.23
N ILE A 68 0.68 5.33 -4.65
CA ILE A 68 0.32 6.43 -3.75
C ILE A 68 -0.74 5.98 -2.76
N HIS A 69 -1.82 5.35 -3.21
CA HIS A 69 -2.97 5.03 -2.36
C HIS A 69 -2.90 3.66 -1.69
N THR A 70 -2.09 2.72 -2.21
CA THR A 70 -2.02 1.34 -1.68
C THR A 70 -0.64 0.93 -1.16
N SER A 71 0.23 1.91 -0.85
CA SER A 71 1.49 1.64 -0.14
C SER A 71 1.34 1.76 1.36
N VAL A 72 2.14 0.99 2.08
CA VAL A 72 2.15 0.95 3.55
C VAL A 72 3.58 1.12 4.01
N GLU A 73 3.78 1.90 5.05
CA GLU A 73 5.10 2.08 5.65
C GLU A 73 4.94 2.23 7.15
N LEU A 74 5.65 1.41 7.89
CA LEU A 74 5.71 1.48 9.35
C LEU A 74 7.12 1.84 9.76
N THR A 75 7.21 2.86 10.58
CA THR A 75 8.41 3.29 11.30
C THR A 75 8.10 3.25 12.79
N PRO A 76 9.08 3.41 13.69
CA PRO A 76 8.82 3.41 15.13
C PRO A 76 7.87 4.53 15.57
N THR A 77 7.79 5.62 14.80
CA THR A 77 7.03 6.83 15.17
C THR A 77 5.78 7.06 14.32
N THR A 78 5.73 6.51 13.10
CA THR A 78 4.62 6.75 12.17
C THR A 78 4.18 5.50 11.42
N LEU A 79 2.86 5.41 11.20
CA LEU A 79 2.23 4.48 10.27
C LEU A 79 1.66 5.26 9.09
N ARG A 80 2.10 4.92 7.88
CA ARG A 80 1.56 5.43 6.62
C ARG A 80 0.70 4.38 5.94
N GLN A 81 -0.52 4.77 5.58
CA GLN A 81 -1.50 3.95 4.87
C GLN A 81 -1.98 4.72 3.65
N GLY A 82 -1.42 4.39 2.49
CA GLY A 82 -1.60 5.14 1.25
C GLY A 82 -1.12 6.59 1.40
N ALA A 83 -2.07 7.51 1.26
CA ALA A 83 -1.87 8.96 1.39
C ALA A 83 -1.99 9.48 2.84
N GLU A 84 -2.53 8.68 3.77
CA GLU A 84 -2.70 9.08 5.17
C GLU A 84 -1.48 8.64 6.01
N ARG A 85 -1.05 9.49 6.93
CA ARG A 85 -0.03 9.19 7.94
C ARG A 85 -0.59 9.50 9.33
N ILE A 86 -0.38 8.59 10.26
CA ILE A 86 -0.72 8.77 11.67
C ILE A 86 0.51 8.49 12.54
N HIS A 87 0.57 9.11 13.71
CA HIS A 87 1.60 8.80 14.69
C HIS A 87 1.28 7.49 15.40
N ILE A 88 2.31 6.72 15.75
CA ILE A 88 2.13 5.50 16.55
C ILE A 88 1.57 5.85 17.93
N ASP A 89 1.90 7.04 18.46
CA ASP A 89 1.34 7.55 19.71
C ASP A 89 -0.17 7.75 19.69
N ASP A 90 -0.77 7.91 18.51
CA ASP A 90 -2.22 8.00 18.36
C ASP A 90 -2.89 6.63 18.39
N ILE A 91 -2.14 5.53 18.26
CA ILE A 91 -2.66 4.17 18.31
C ILE A 91 -2.59 3.69 19.77
N VAL A 92 -3.75 3.53 20.38
CA VAL A 92 -3.87 3.11 21.79
C VAL A 92 -3.94 1.59 21.91
N ARG A 93 -4.55 0.93 20.92
CA ARG A 93 -4.74 -0.52 20.95
C ARG A 93 -4.81 -1.09 19.54
N VAL A 94 -4.24 -2.28 19.37
CA VAL A 94 -4.46 -3.12 18.19
C VAL A 94 -5.47 -4.21 18.58
N TYR A 95 -6.55 -4.35 17.82
CA TYR A 95 -7.52 -5.43 18.06
C TYR A 95 -6.89 -6.79 17.69
N PRO A 96 -7.35 -7.93 18.25
CA PRO A 96 -6.85 -9.24 17.85
C PRO A 96 -7.18 -9.56 16.38
N ALA A 97 -6.51 -10.57 15.83
CA ALA A 97 -6.91 -11.13 14.55
C ALA A 97 -8.25 -11.86 14.75
N PRO A 98 -9.19 -11.79 13.79
CA PRO A 98 -10.44 -12.51 13.92
C PRO A 98 -10.22 -14.02 13.82
N GLU A 99 -10.92 -14.78 14.65
CA GLU A 99 -10.91 -16.24 14.62
C GLU A 99 -12.09 -16.74 13.78
N GLY A 100 -11.82 -17.58 12.78
CA GLY A 100 -12.86 -18.13 11.91
C GLY A 100 -13.68 -17.06 11.18
N ASN A 101 -15.00 -17.09 11.37
CA ASN A 101 -15.96 -16.19 10.71
C ASN A 101 -16.53 -15.12 11.65
N GLU A 102 -15.79 -14.75 12.69
CA GLU A 102 -16.24 -13.75 13.65
C GLU A 102 -16.25 -12.33 13.07
N GLU A 103 -17.44 -11.76 12.95
CA GLU A 103 -17.61 -10.36 12.58
C GLU A 103 -17.33 -9.45 13.78
N HIS A 104 -16.21 -8.75 13.73
CA HIS A 104 -15.86 -7.76 14.73
C HIS A 104 -16.31 -6.36 14.29
N LYS A 105 -16.78 -5.54 15.24
CA LYS A 105 -17.20 -4.14 14.96
C LYS A 105 -16.14 -3.30 14.25
N TRP A 106 -14.85 -3.59 14.44
CA TRP A 106 -13.78 -2.85 13.77
C TRP A 106 -13.65 -3.18 12.29
N MET A 107 -14.16 -4.31 11.80
CA MET A 107 -14.07 -4.71 10.39
C MET A 107 -14.91 -3.84 9.45
N SER A 108 -15.92 -3.16 9.99
CA SER A 108 -16.72 -2.17 9.28
C SER A 108 -16.26 -0.73 9.53
N ALA A 109 -15.21 -0.53 10.32
CA ALA A 109 -14.67 0.79 10.60
C ALA A 109 -13.97 1.37 9.36
N ARG A 110 -13.75 2.69 9.34
CA ARG A 110 -13.04 3.35 8.23
C ARG A 110 -11.62 2.79 8.09
N ALA A 111 -11.23 2.42 6.87
CA ALA A 111 -9.84 2.12 6.57
C ALA A 111 -8.99 3.40 6.60
N LEU A 112 -7.82 3.33 7.23
CA LEU A 112 -6.83 4.40 7.20
C LEU A 112 -6.39 4.64 5.76
N GLY A 113 -6.27 5.90 5.35
CA GLY A 113 -6.11 6.29 3.97
C GLY A 113 -7.32 7.07 3.43
N GLU A 114 -7.24 7.42 2.16
CA GLU A 114 -8.31 8.14 1.44
C GLU A 114 -9.37 7.20 0.84
N LEU A 115 -9.20 5.90 0.98
CA LEU A 115 -10.11 4.90 0.43
C LEU A 115 -11.24 4.61 1.41
N THR A 116 -12.45 4.38 0.89
CA THR A 116 -13.65 4.12 1.70
C THR A 116 -13.61 2.78 2.44
N GLY A 117 -12.68 1.89 2.08
CA GLY A 117 -12.49 0.59 2.70
C GLY A 117 -11.11 0.01 2.41
N VAL A 118 -10.88 -1.22 2.86
CA VAL A 118 -9.60 -1.91 2.68
C VAL A 118 -9.33 -2.16 1.19
N PRO A 119 -8.15 -1.80 0.66
CA PRO A 119 -7.82 -2.02 -0.75
C PRO A 119 -7.93 -3.49 -1.16
N LYS A 120 -8.33 -3.76 -2.40
CA LYS A 120 -8.44 -5.13 -2.93
C LYS A 120 -7.14 -5.91 -2.72
N GLY A 121 -7.27 -7.14 -2.22
CA GLY A 121 -6.16 -8.06 -1.96
C GLY A 121 -5.35 -7.75 -0.69
N ARG A 122 -5.85 -6.85 0.18
CA ARG A 122 -5.27 -6.55 1.50
C ARG A 122 -6.27 -6.97 2.58
N THR A 123 -5.76 -7.18 3.78
CA THR A 123 -6.58 -7.53 4.95
C THR A 123 -6.51 -6.40 5.97
N GLY A 124 -7.66 -6.06 6.55
CA GLY A 124 -7.79 -5.06 7.61
C GLY A 124 -7.23 -5.54 8.94
N ILE A 125 -6.73 -4.59 9.72
CA ILE A 125 -6.25 -4.73 11.09
C ILE A 125 -6.92 -3.63 11.88
N GLY A 126 -7.81 -4.01 12.81
CA GLY A 126 -8.46 -3.06 13.68
C GLY A 126 -7.45 -2.35 14.57
N VAL A 127 -7.53 -1.02 14.63
CA VAL A 127 -6.78 -0.18 15.57
C VAL A 127 -7.74 0.79 16.26
N ARG A 128 -7.53 1.01 17.57
CA ARG A 128 -8.21 2.07 18.33
C ARG A 128 -7.28 3.27 18.43
N LEU A 129 -7.79 4.44 18.08
CA LEU A 129 -7.08 5.70 18.13
C LEU A 129 -7.29 6.41 19.48
N SER A 130 -6.40 7.36 19.79
CA SER A 130 -6.39 8.18 21.01
C SER A 130 -7.67 8.99 21.23
N ASN A 131 -8.38 9.33 20.15
CA ASN A 131 -9.68 10.00 20.18
C ASN A 131 -10.88 9.05 20.25
N ASP A 132 -10.66 7.83 20.73
CA ASP A 132 -11.65 6.77 20.89
C ASP A 132 -12.27 6.23 19.59
N ARG A 133 -11.79 6.70 18.43
CA ARG A 133 -12.25 6.20 17.13
C ARG A 133 -11.59 4.87 16.81
N THR A 134 -12.35 4.00 16.15
CA THR A 134 -11.83 2.76 15.58
C THR A 134 -11.54 2.98 14.09
N ALA A 135 -10.41 2.48 13.63
CA ALA A 135 -10.02 2.50 12.21
C ALA A 135 -9.43 1.15 11.81
N GLN A 136 -9.23 0.94 10.51
CA GLN A 136 -8.57 -0.23 9.97
C GLN A 136 -7.25 0.15 9.31
N ALA A 137 -6.13 -0.27 9.91
CA ALA A 137 -4.88 -0.39 9.17
C ALA A 137 -5.00 -1.56 8.18
N TRP A 138 -4.17 -1.61 7.15
CA TRP A 138 -4.22 -2.71 6.19
C TRP A 138 -2.85 -3.01 5.60
N ALA A 139 -2.69 -4.25 5.14
CA ALA A 139 -1.53 -4.70 4.36
C ALA A 139 -1.86 -6.04 3.69
N ARG A 140 -1.06 -6.43 2.69
CA ARG A 140 -1.05 -7.80 2.14
C ARG A 140 -0.52 -8.77 3.19
N LYS A 141 0.65 -8.44 3.76
CA LYS A 141 1.26 -9.19 4.86
C LYS A 141 0.77 -8.67 6.22
N HIS A 142 -0.54 -8.71 6.41
CA HIS A 142 -1.23 -8.15 7.59
C HIS A 142 -0.73 -8.74 8.91
N GLN A 143 -0.33 -10.01 8.95
CA GLN A 143 0.23 -10.63 10.15
C GLN A 143 1.55 -9.98 10.59
N GLN A 144 2.43 -9.67 9.63
CA GLN A 144 3.71 -9.01 9.92
C GLN A 144 3.50 -7.57 10.39
N LEU A 145 2.60 -6.84 9.70
CA LEU A 145 2.26 -5.47 10.11
C LEU A 145 1.64 -5.46 11.51
N ARG A 146 0.71 -6.38 11.80
CA ARG A 146 0.07 -6.51 13.11
C ARG A 146 1.08 -6.78 14.21
N ALA A 147 1.99 -7.72 14.01
CA ALA A 147 3.02 -8.05 15.00
C ALA A 147 3.89 -6.83 15.36
N GLN A 148 4.31 -6.05 14.36
CA GLN A 148 5.09 -4.83 14.57
C GLN A 148 4.28 -3.73 15.27
N LEU A 149 3.00 -3.56 14.91
CA LEU A 149 2.12 -2.61 15.58
C LEU A 149 1.87 -2.98 17.05
N VAL A 150 1.63 -4.25 17.34
CA VAL A 150 1.47 -4.75 18.72
C VAL A 150 2.74 -4.48 19.51
N HIS A 151 3.91 -4.83 18.96
CA HIS A 151 5.20 -4.58 19.63
C HIS A 151 5.39 -3.10 20.00
N LEU A 152 5.16 -2.18 19.05
CA LEU A 152 5.31 -0.74 19.31
C LEU A 152 4.30 -0.18 20.31
N VAL A 153 3.06 -0.70 20.30
CA VAL A 153 2.02 -0.26 21.23
C VAL A 153 2.28 -0.82 22.63
N ASP A 154 2.71 -2.08 22.74
CA ASP A 154 3.00 -2.74 24.02
C ASP A 154 4.26 -2.15 24.68
N GLU A 155 5.34 -1.88 23.93
CA GLU A 155 6.54 -1.21 24.45
C GLU A 155 6.24 0.17 25.05
N ARG A 156 5.17 0.82 24.59
CA ARG A 156 4.75 2.13 25.07
C ARG A 156 3.90 2.06 26.34
N ILE A 157 3.14 1.00 26.54
CA ILE A 157 2.25 0.87 27.70
C ILE A 157 3.07 0.35 28.88
N PRO A 158 3.41 1.18 29.90
CA PRO A 158 3.98 0.63 31.13
C PRO A 158 2.97 -0.35 31.73
N PRO A 159 3.41 -1.50 32.28
CA PRO A 159 2.50 -2.50 32.82
C PRO A 159 1.57 -1.85 33.84
N GLU A 160 0.25 -2.00 33.67
CA GLU A 160 -0.72 -1.48 34.63
C GLU A 160 -0.34 -1.97 36.04
N PRO A 161 -0.24 -1.08 37.04
CA PRO A 161 -0.08 -1.53 38.41
C PRO A 161 -1.33 -2.33 38.76
N LYS A 162 -1.15 -3.63 38.96
CA LYS A 162 -2.18 -4.52 39.48
C LYS A 162 -2.70 -3.93 40.79
N SER A 163 -3.94 -3.43 40.78
CA SER A 163 -4.67 -3.04 41.99
C SER A 163 -5.25 -4.27 42.68
#